data_AF-A0AB38J9I9-F1
#
_entry.id   AF-A0AB38J9I9-F1
#
_cell.length_a   1.000
_cell.length_b   1.000
_cell.length_c   1.000
_cell.angle_alpha   90.00
_cell.angle_beta   90.00
_cell.angle_gamma   90.00
#
_symmetry.space_group_name_H-M   'P 1'
#
loop_
_entity.id
_entity.type
_entity.pdbx_description
1 polymer ?
#
loop_
_entity_poly.entity_id
_entity_poly.type
_entity_poly.pdbx_seq_one_letter_code
_entity_poly.pdbx_strand_id
1 'polypeptide(L)'
;MTSSQLATAIAAADHAAAARLHEHVNALWAAKNDPDATRALLRCFADELENVRSRLHDALEPIWWNRVGLDQALRTYADAQVWARSNADCDELSRLFVRTMTAHGDW
;
A
#
# COMPACT_ATOMS: atom_id res chain seq x y z
N MET A 1 10.52 -3.73 -18.67
CA MET A 1 11.40 -3.04 -17.69
C MET A 1 12.50 -3.98 -17.19
N THR A 2 13.72 -3.55 -16.81
CA THR A 2 14.74 -4.48 -16.26
C THR A 2 14.49 -4.80 -14.78
N SER A 3 14.98 -5.95 -14.30
CA SER A 3 14.88 -6.34 -12.87
C SER A 3 15.45 -5.27 -11.92
N SER A 4 16.52 -4.59 -12.33
CA SER A 4 17.12 -3.49 -11.55
C SER A 4 16.20 -2.26 -11.49
N GLN A 5 15.51 -1.92 -12.57
CA GLN A 5 14.56 -0.78 -12.58
C GLN A 5 13.33 -1.06 -11.71
N LEU A 6 12.81 -2.29 -11.73
CA LEU A 6 11.71 -2.70 -10.86
C LEU A 6 12.09 -2.58 -9.38
N ALA A 7 13.29 -3.04 -9.01
CA ALA A 7 13.78 -2.93 -7.64
C ALA A 7 13.90 -1.48 -7.17
N THR A 8 14.39 -0.57 -8.04
CA THR A 8 14.42 0.87 -7.73
C THR A 8 13.02 1.45 -7.57
N ALA A 9 12.06 1.06 -8.40
CA ALA A 9 10.69 1.54 -8.31
C ALA A 9 9.99 1.07 -7.02
N ILE A 10 10.22 -0.19 -6.61
CA ILE A 10 9.72 -0.73 -5.34
C ILE A 10 10.33 0.03 -4.16
N ALA A 11 11.65 0.26 -4.16
CA ALA A 11 12.30 1.03 -3.09
C ALA A 11 11.77 2.48 -3.01
N ALA A 12 11.49 3.11 -4.14
CA ALA A 12 10.85 4.43 -4.16
C ALA A 12 9.42 4.39 -3.58
N ALA A 13 8.66 3.33 -3.88
CA ALA A 13 7.34 3.11 -3.30
C ALA A 13 7.39 2.88 -1.78
N ASP A 14 8.40 2.15 -1.28
CA ASP A 14 8.64 1.97 0.16
C ASP A 14 8.92 3.31 0.86
N HIS A 15 9.75 4.15 0.26
CA HIS A 15 10.03 5.49 0.79
C HIS A 15 8.78 6.37 0.83
N ALA A 16 7.95 6.34 -0.22
CA ALA A 16 6.69 7.07 -0.25
C ALA A 16 5.70 6.57 0.82
N ALA A 17 5.59 5.25 1.00
CA ALA A 17 4.77 4.64 2.03
C ALA A 17 5.22 5.04 3.45
N ALA A 18 6.53 5.05 3.69
CA ALA A 18 7.10 5.48 4.97
C ALA A 18 6.80 6.96 5.28
N ALA A 19 6.89 7.84 4.27
CA ALA A 19 6.53 9.26 4.42
C ALA A 19 5.04 9.42 4.77
N ARG A 20 4.15 8.71 4.08
CA ARG A 20 2.70 8.75 4.36
C ARG A 20 2.34 8.18 5.73
N LEU A 21 2.99 7.10 6.16
CA LEU A 21 2.81 6.58 7.52
C LEU A 21 3.21 7.64 8.56
N HIS A 22 4.29 8.36 8.33
CA HIS A 22 4.71 9.46 9.20
C HIS A 22 3.67 10.58 9.25
N GLU A 23 3.07 10.94 8.11
CA GLU A 23 1.95 11.90 8.04
C GLU A 23 0.73 11.42 8.83
N HIS A 24 0.34 10.16 8.72
CA HIS A 24 -0.77 9.59 9.50
C HIS A 24 -0.52 9.68 11.02
N VAL A 25 0.70 9.34 11.45
CA VAL A 25 1.11 9.46 12.85
C VAL A 25 1.06 10.92 13.33
N ASN A 26 1.56 11.85 12.52
CA ASN A 26 1.53 13.28 12.85
C ASN A 26 0.09 13.81 12.93
N ALA A 27 -0.80 13.38 12.03
CA ALA A 27 -2.21 13.75 12.04
C ALA A 27 -2.92 13.27 13.31
N LEU A 28 -2.70 12.00 13.71
CA LEU A 28 -3.24 11.47 14.97
C LEU A 28 -2.68 12.22 16.18
N TRP A 29 -1.38 12.52 16.18
CA TRP A 29 -0.76 13.25 17.27
C TRP A 29 -1.30 14.67 17.41
N ALA A 30 -1.59 15.35 16.29
CA ALA A 30 -2.21 16.66 16.29
C ALA A 30 -3.67 16.60 16.81
N ALA A 31 -4.41 15.55 16.46
CA ALA A 31 -5.80 15.38 16.87
C ALA A 31 -6.01 14.84 18.30
N LYS A 32 -4.95 14.41 19.01
CA LYS A 32 -5.05 13.65 20.27
C LYS A 32 -5.91 14.29 21.38
N ASN A 33 -6.03 15.63 21.39
CA ASN A 33 -6.82 16.37 22.39
C ASN A 33 -8.25 16.66 21.92
N ASP A 34 -8.61 16.28 20.71
CA ASP A 34 -9.94 16.40 20.12
C ASP A 34 -10.48 14.98 19.82
N PRO A 35 -11.40 14.47 20.66
CA PRO A 35 -11.98 13.14 20.48
C PRO A 35 -12.79 12.98 19.20
N ASP A 36 -13.42 14.05 18.71
CA ASP A 36 -14.22 14.00 17.48
C ASP A 36 -13.30 13.94 16.26
N ALA A 37 -12.26 14.77 16.22
CA ALA A 37 -11.24 14.73 15.18
C ALA A 37 -10.48 13.39 15.16
N THR A 38 -10.13 12.86 16.34
CA THR A 38 -9.48 11.55 16.44
C THR A 38 -10.39 10.44 15.88
N ARG A 39 -11.68 10.44 16.24
CA ARG A 39 -12.65 9.47 15.72
C ARG A 39 -12.84 9.59 14.21
N ALA A 40 -12.85 10.80 13.68
CA ALA A 40 -12.94 11.04 12.23
C ALA A 40 -11.71 10.46 11.50
N LEU A 41 -10.49 10.76 11.98
CA LEU A 41 -9.26 10.22 11.40
C LEU A 41 -9.21 8.68 11.44
N LEU A 42 -9.57 8.08 12.57
CA LEU A 42 -9.57 6.61 12.70
C LEU A 42 -10.57 5.95 11.74
N ARG A 43 -11.72 6.58 11.47
CA ARG A 43 -12.66 6.09 10.45
C ARG A 43 -12.07 6.19 9.05
N CYS A 44 -11.47 7.33 8.69
CA CYS A 44 -10.79 7.48 7.41
C CYS A 44 -9.69 6.44 7.21
N PHE A 45 -8.92 6.13 8.26
CA PHE A 45 -7.87 5.12 8.23
C PHE A 45 -8.42 3.69 8.09
N ALA A 46 -9.54 3.40 8.74
CA ALA A 46 -10.22 2.12 8.57
C ALA A 46 -10.73 1.94 7.13
N ASP A 47 -11.34 2.98 6.56
CA ASP A 47 -11.81 2.97 5.16
C ASP A 47 -10.64 2.81 4.18
N GLU A 48 -9.51 3.50 4.44
CA GLU A 48 -8.30 3.35 3.65
C GLU A 48 -7.76 1.92 3.69
N LEU A 49 -7.62 1.36 4.89
CA LEU A 49 -7.13 0.00 5.09
C LEU A 49 -8.01 -1.02 4.36
N GLU A 50 -9.33 -0.88 4.45
CA GLU A 50 -10.25 -1.80 3.77
C GLU A 50 -10.13 -1.70 2.24
N ASN A 51 -10.01 -0.48 1.70
CA ASN A 51 -9.77 -0.26 0.27
C ASN A 51 -8.44 -0.85 -0.20
N VAL A 52 -7.40 -0.79 0.63
CA VAL A 52 -6.10 -1.42 0.36
C VAL A 52 -6.25 -2.94 0.32
N ARG A 53 -6.89 -3.53 1.32
CA ARG A 53 -7.13 -4.98 1.39
C ARG A 53 -7.91 -5.48 0.18
N SER A 54 -8.98 -4.78 -0.22
CA SER A 54 -9.75 -5.11 -1.42
C SER A 54 -8.86 -5.12 -2.67
N ARG A 55 -8.03 -4.09 -2.87
CA ARG A 55 -7.15 -4.01 -4.05
C ARG A 55 -6.05 -5.08 -4.06
N LEU A 56 -5.51 -5.40 -2.89
CA LEU A 56 -4.54 -6.49 -2.74
C LEU A 56 -5.18 -7.85 -3.04
N HIS A 57 -6.42 -8.05 -2.62
CA HIS A 57 -7.18 -9.25 -2.95
C HIS A 57 -7.48 -9.33 -4.45
N ASP A 58 -7.90 -8.24 -5.08
CA ASP A 58 -8.10 -8.19 -6.54
C ASP A 58 -6.80 -8.52 -7.29
N ALA A 59 -5.65 -8.10 -6.77
CA ALA A 59 -4.34 -8.41 -7.35
C ALA A 59 -3.91 -9.88 -7.21
N LEU A 60 -4.64 -10.71 -6.46
CA LEU A 60 -4.45 -12.17 -6.50
C LEU A 60 -5.05 -12.78 -7.78
N GLU A 61 -5.97 -12.07 -8.44
CA GLU A 61 -6.61 -12.55 -9.66
C GLU A 61 -5.73 -12.24 -10.90
N PRO A 62 -5.40 -13.25 -11.74
CA PRO A 62 -4.56 -13.03 -12.93
C PRO A 62 -5.10 -11.96 -13.89
N ILE A 63 -6.43 -11.82 -13.97
CA ILE A 63 -7.08 -10.84 -14.85
C ILE A 63 -6.81 -9.39 -14.43
N TRP A 64 -6.49 -9.14 -13.15
CA TRP A 64 -6.17 -7.81 -12.65
C TRP A 64 -4.89 -7.27 -13.29
N TRP A 65 -3.85 -8.12 -13.36
CA TRP A 65 -2.55 -7.79 -13.95
C TRP A 65 -2.61 -7.44 -15.43
N ASN A 66 -3.61 -7.96 -16.17
CA ASN A 66 -3.85 -7.60 -17.57
C ASN A 66 -4.50 -6.22 -17.75
N ARG A 67 -5.02 -5.62 -16.67
CA ARG A 67 -5.80 -4.37 -16.70
C ARG A 67 -5.06 -3.20 -16.07
N VAL A 68 -4.21 -3.47 -15.09
CA VAL A 68 -3.43 -2.43 -14.43
C VAL A 68 -2.11 -2.22 -15.13
N GLY A 69 -1.60 -0.98 -15.12
CA GLY A 69 -0.22 -0.71 -15.49
C GLY A 69 0.70 -0.75 -14.27
N LEU A 70 2.01 -0.72 -14.52
CA LEU A 70 3.05 -0.72 -13.48
C LEU A 70 2.83 0.39 -12.43
N ASP A 71 2.48 1.61 -12.86
CA ASP A 71 2.24 2.73 -11.94
C ASP A 71 1.11 2.44 -10.95
N GLN A 72 0.05 1.80 -11.41
CA GLN A 72 -1.06 1.40 -10.54
C GLN A 72 -0.64 0.26 -9.61
N ALA A 73 0.17 -0.67 -10.08
CA ALA A 73 0.72 -1.74 -9.24
C ALA A 73 1.62 -1.19 -8.13
N LEU A 74 2.52 -0.26 -8.46
CA LEU A 74 3.40 0.41 -7.49
C LEU A 74 2.62 1.24 -6.48
N ARG A 75 1.54 1.92 -6.89
CA ARG A 75 0.64 2.63 -5.97
C ARG A 75 -0.07 1.68 -5.02
N THR A 76 -0.61 0.56 -5.52
CA THR A 76 -1.24 -0.46 -4.67
C THR A 76 -0.25 -1.03 -3.65
N TYR A 77 0.99 -1.30 -4.08
CA TYR A 77 2.07 -1.73 -3.19
C TYR A 77 2.40 -0.68 -2.13
N ALA A 78 2.59 0.59 -2.53
CA ALA A 78 2.88 1.68 -1.60
C ALA A 78 1.76 1.85 -0.56
N ASP A 79 0.50 1.84 -1.00
CA ASP A 79 -0.65 1.93 -0.11
C ASP A 79 -0.68 0.77 0.90
N ALA A 80 -0.32 -0.45 0.48
CA ALA A 80 -0.21 -1.61 1.36
C ALA A 80 0.91 -1.49 2.39
N GLN A 81 2.06 -0.96 1.99
CA GLN A 81 3.22 -0.77 2.87
C GLN A 81 2.97 0.22 4.01
N VAL A 82 2.06 1.19 3.83
CA VAL A 82 1.63 2.07 4.93
C VAL A 82 1.09 1.26 6.10
N TRP A 83 0.36 0.18 5.82
CA TRP A 83 -0.37 -0.61 6.82
C TRP A 83 0.32 -1.91 7.23
N ALA A 84 1.28 -2.41 6.44
CA ALA A 84 1.92 -3.72 6.61
C ALA A 84 2.47 -3.95 8.03
N ARG A 85 3.05 -2.93 8.68
CA ARG A 85 3.57 -3.08 10.06
C ARG A 85 2.48 -3.24 11.13
N SER A 86 1.28 -2.74 10.86
CA SER A 86 0.14 -2.77 11.78
C SER A 86 -0.93 -3.80 11.42
N ASN A 87 -0.86 -4.37 10.23
CA ASN A 87 -1.85 -5.30 9.69
C ASN A 87 -1.15 -6.48 8.98
N ALA A 88 -1.29 -7.67 9.57
CA ALA A 88 -0.62 -8.88 9.08
C ALA A 88 -1.08 -9.28 7.67
N ASP A 89 -2.37 -9.13 7.35
CA ASP A 89 -2.88 -9.41 6.00
C ASP A 89 -2.18 -8.51 4.97
N CYS A 90 -1.96 -7.24 5.29
CA CYS A 90 -1.25 -6.32 4.40
C CYS A 90 0.22 -6.71 4.21
N ASP A 91 0.92 -7.18 5.25
CA ASP A 91 2.29 -7.69 5.12
C ASP A 91 2.34 -8.94 4.22
N GLU A 92 1.48 -9.92 4.49
CA GLU A 92 1.43 -11.17 3.72
C GLU A 92 1.08 -10.90 2.24
N LEU A 93 0.00 -10.15 2.01
CA LEU A 93 -0.46 -9.81 0.67
C LEU A 93 0.57 -8.95 -0.09
N SER A 94 1.28 -8.03 0.57
CA SER A 94 2.34 -7.25 -0.08
C SER A 94 3.51 -8.12 -0.55
N ARG A 95 3.90 -9.14 0.24
CA ARG A 95 4.96 -10.08 -0.15
C ARG A 95 4.54 -10.94 -1.34
N LEU A 96 3.29 -11.42 -1.35
CA LEU A 96 2.72 -12.14 -2.48
C LEU A 96 2.66 -11.23 -3.72
N PHE A 97 2.22 -9.99 -3.55
CA PHE A 97 2.13 -8.99 -4.61
C PHE A 97 3.49 -8.73 -5.27
N VAL A 98 4.56 -8.51 -4.50
CA VAL A 98 5.92 -8.30 -5.06
C VAL A 98 6.42 -9.53 -5.83
N ARG A 99 6.14 -10.74 -5.32
CA ARG A 99 6.47 -11.98 -6.05
C ARG A 99 5.77 -12.03 -7.40
N THR A 100 4.49 -11.71 -7.43
CA THR A 100 3.69 -11.66 -8.66
C THR A 100 4.18 -10.57 -9.60
N MET A 101 4.44 -9.34 -9.12
CA MET A 101 5.03 -8.26 -9.92
C MET A 101 6.34 -8.68 -10.61
N THR A 102 7.20 -9.40 -9.88
CA THR A 102 8.49 -9.88 -10.41
C THR A 102 8.29 -10.96 -11.47
N ALA A 103 7.29 -11.83 -11.31
CA ALA A 103 6.92 -12.83 -12.31
C ALA A 103 6.30 -12.21 -13.57
N HIS A 104 5.59 -11.09 -13.43
CA HIS A 104 5.01 -10.32 -14.54
C HIS A 104 5.95 -9.23 -15.08
N GLY A 105 7.27 -9.32 -14.85
CA GLY A 105 8.27 -8.27 -15.11
C GLY A 105 8.37 -7.70 -16.53
N ASP A 106 7.63 -8.25 -17.49
CA ASP A 106 7.46 -7.77 -18.85
C ASP A 106 6.41 -6.64 -18.93
N TRP A 107 6.57 -5.63 -18.06
CA TRP A 107 5.88 -4.34 -18.11
C TRP A 107 6.53 -3.38 -19.11
#